data_AF-A0A7S2AE82-F1
#
_entry.id   AF-A0A7S2AE82-F1
#
_cell.length_a   1.000
_cell.length_b   1.000
_cell.length_c   1.000
_cell.angle_alpha   90.00
_cell.angle_beta   90.00
_cell.angle_gamma   90.00
#
_symmetry.space_group_name_H-M   'P 1'
#
loop_
_entity.id
_entity.type
_entity.pdbx_description
1 polymer ?
#
loop_
_entity_poly.entity_id
_entity_poly.type
_entity_poly.pdbx_seq_one_letter_code
_entity_poly.pdbx_strand_id
1 'polypeptide(L)'
;KLFLSFLPNVLMFVIRRFFTLKAGTLAQLRLQRWYYSFLLIFVLLVSLVGRSAFMTASEIARDPGSVIRRLSATLPSASHFYLSYMVLGWFTVAFESLRLFNFIRFIYLHYVLGLDAASAKEYCEPEDTDAYGVGSRMGMAMLMFSITLVFSQCTPLILA
;
A
#
# COMPACT_ATOMS: atom_id res chain seq x y z
N LYS A 1 6.86 -1.53 -6.69
CA LYS A 1 5.70 -0.61 -6.52
C LYS A 1 4.59 -0.80 -7.56
N LEU A 2 4.88 -1.00 -8.86
CA LEU A 2 3.85 -1.23 -9.89
C LEU A 2 2.84 -2.35 -9.54
N PHE A 3 3.32 -3.49 -9.06
CA PHE A 3 2.46 -4.59 -8.61
C PHE A 3 1.54 -4.21 -7.44
N LEU A 4 2.07 -3.46 -6.46
CA LEU A 4 1.32 -3.00 -5.29
C LEU A 4 0.27 -1.96 -5.65
N SER A 5 0.52 -1.14 -6.68
CA SER A 5 -0.45 -0.15 -7.16
C SER A 5 -1.68 -0.78 -7.81
N PHE A 6 -1.53 -1.98 -8.39
CA PHE A 6 -2.64 -2.70 -9.03
C PHE A 6 -3.43 -3.56 -8.04
N LEU A 7 -2.79 -4.00 -6.96
CA LEU A 7 -3.38 -4.85 -5.93
C LEU A 7 -4.70 -4.33 -5.34
N PRO A 8 -4.85 -3.06 -4.92
CA PRO A 8 -6.11 -2.57 -4.36
C PRO A 8 -7.25 -2.63 -5.37
N ASN A 9 -6.98 -2.39 -6.66
CA ASN A 9 -7.99 -2.50 -7.72
C ASN A 9 -8.48 -3.94 -7.90
N VAL A 10 -7.56 -4.91 -7.92
CA VAL A 10 -7.92 -6.34 -8.00
C VAL A 10 -8.74 -6.75 -6.78
N LEU A 11 -8.30 -6.34 -5.59
CA LEU A 11 -8.96 -6.72 -4.35
C LEU A 11 -10.36 -6.10 -4.25
N MET A 12 -10.51 -4.84 -4.67
CA MET A 12 -11.79 -4.16 -4.71
C MET A 12 -12.72 -4.79 -5.76
N PHE A 13 -12.19 -5.21 -6.91
CA PHE A 13 -12.94 -5.97 -7.90
C PHE A 13 -13.46 -7.29 -7.33
N VAL A 14 -12.62 -8.05 -6.64
CA VAL A 14 -13.02 -9.29 -5.96
C VAL A 14 -14.09 -9.02 -4.89
N ILE A 15 -13.89 -7.99 -4.07
CA ILE A 15 -14.84 -7.62 -3.01
C ILE A 15 -16.20 -7.26 -3.60
N ARG A 16 -16.24 -6.44 -4.66
CA ARG A 16 -17.50 -6.02 -5.31
C ARG A 16 -18.21 -7.15 -6.05
N ARG A 17 -17.46 -8.09 -6.64
CA ARG A 17 -18.04 -9.18 -7.45
C ARG A 17 -18.49 -10.36 -6.62
N PHE A 18 -17.77 -10.70 -5.56
CA PHE A 18 -18.04 -11.90 -4.76
C PHE A 18 -18.74 -11.62 -3.43
N PHE A 19 -18.70 -10.39 -2.91
CA PHE A 19 -19.33 -10.05 -1.63
C PHE A 19 -20.43 -9.01 -1.83
N THR A 20 -21.63 -9.33 -1.36
CA THR A 20 -22.79 -8.42 -1.33
C THR A 20 -22.70 -7.50 -0.11
N LEU A 21 -21.83 -6.49 -0.17
CA LEU A 21 -21.77 -5.46 0.88
C LEU A 21 -22.84 -4.38 0.63
N LYS A 22 -23.67 -4.13 1.65
CA LYS A 22 -24.77 -3.13 1.58
C LYS A 22 -24.30 -1.68 1.46
N ALA A 23 -23.05 -1.37 1.79
CA ALA A 23 -22.51 -0.01 1.77
C ALA A 23 -21.08 0.02 1.20
N GLY A 24 -20.78 1.03 0.39
CA GLY A 24 -19.44 1.26 -0.19
C GLY A 24 -18.36 1.42 0.87
N THR A 25 -18.69 2.06 2.00
CA THR A 25 -17.77 2.23 3.15
C THR A 25 -17.35 0.90 3.76
N LEU A 26 -18.25 -0.09 3.84
CA LEU A 26 -17.91 -1.42 4.35
C LEU A 26 -16.98 -2.16 3.38
N ALA A 27 -17.15 -1.96 2.07
CA ALA A 27 -16.26 -2.52 1.07
C ALA A 27 -14.84 -1.94 1.21
N GLN A 28 -14.73 -0.63 1.42
CA GLN A 28 -13.45 0.07 1.67
C GLN A 28 -12.77 -0.40 2.96
N LEU A 29 -13.51 -0.62 4.05
CA LEU A 29 -12.97 -1.18 5.29
C LEU A 29 -12.46 -2.61 5.12
N ARG A 30 -13.17 -3.43 4.34
CA ARG A 30 -12.72 -4.80 4.04
C ARG A 30 -11.48 -4.79 3.14
N LEU A 31 -11.46 -3.92 2.14
CA LEU A 31 -10.29 -3.67 1.29
C LEU A 31 -9.08 -3.28 2.14
N GLN A 32 -9.23 -2.32 3.06
CA GLN A 32 -8.18 -1.88 3.97
C GLN A 32 -7.59 -3.06 4.76
N ARG A 33 -8.45 -3.88 5.38
CA ARG A 33 -8.00 -5.03 6.19
C ARG A 33 -7.21 -6.03 5.35
N TRP A 34 -7.76 -6.42 4.20
CA TRP A 34 -7.13 -7.43 3.35
C TRP A 34 -5.82 -6.92 2.74
N TYR A 35 -5.82 -5.67 2.26
CA TYR A 35 -4.64 -5.02 1.71
C TYR A 35 -3.54 -4.85 2.76
N TYR A 36 -3.87 -4.39 3.96
CA TYR A 36 -2.91 -4.31 5.07
C TYR A 36 -2.34 -5.68 5.45
N SER A 37 -3.17 -6.71 5.59
CA SER A 37 -2.69 -8.07 5.89
C SER A 37 -1.74 -8.60 4.81
N PHE A 38 -2.04 -8.34 3.53
CA PHE A 38 -1.15 -8.70 2.43
C PHE A 38 0.19 -7.96 2.52
N LEU A 39 0.16 -6.65 2.72
CA LEU A 39 1.35 -5.82 2.86
C LEU A 39 2.22 -6.27 4.04
N LEU A 40 1.62 -6.51 5.20
CA LEU A 40 2.34 -6.94 6.39
C LEU A 40 3.05 -8.29 6.16
N ILE A 41 2.38 -9.25 5.54
CA ILE A 41 2.99 -10.57 5.31
C ILE A 41 4.07 -10.48 4.23
N PHE A 42 3.75 -9.96 3.06
CA PHE A 42 4.63 -10.03 1.88
C PHE A 42 5.67 -8.92 1.83
N VAL A 43 5.32 -7.70 2.23
CA VAL A 43 6.23 -6.55 2.16
C VAL A 43 7.08 -6.45 3.40
N LEU A 44 6.54 -6.71 4.60
CA LEU A 44 7.30 -6.67 5.85
C LEU A 44 7.93 -8.02 6.21
N LEU A 45 7.12 -9.05 6.47
CA LEU A 45 7.60 -10.31 7.05
C LEU A 45 8.50 -11.11 6.08
N VAL A 46 8.01 -11.35 4.85
CA VAL A 46 8.71 -12.14 3.84
C VAL A 46 10.04 -11.48 3.42
N SER A 47 10.07 -10.16 3.30
CA SER A 47 11.29 -9.44 2.93
C SER A 47 12.36 -9.48 4.03
N LEU A 48 11.97 -9.48 5.31
CA LEU A 48 12.89 -9.64 6.43
C LEU A 48 13.47 -11.05 6.52
N VAL A 49 12.68 -12.08 6.19
CA VAL A 49 13.17 -13.47 6.16
C VAL A 49 14.03 -13.73 4.91
N GLY A 50 13.87 -12.94 3.85
CA GLY A 50 14.67 -13.03 2.62
C GLY A 50 14.44 -14.29 1.79
N ARG A 51 13.43 -15.11 2.14
CA ARG A 51 13.04 -16.35 1.44
C ARG A 51 11.66 -16.20 0.85
N SER A 52 11.35 -17.01 -0.18
CA SER A 52 10.00 -17.09 -0.76
C SER A 52 8.96 -17.43 0.31
N ALA A 53 7.75 -16.90 0.21
CA ALA A 53 6.66 -17.13 1.17
C ALA A 53 6.38 -18.62 1.41
N PHE A 54 6.51 -19.47 0.38
CA PHE A 54 6.34 -20.92 0.51
C PHE A 54 7.45 -21.57 1.34
N MET A 55 8.70 -21.13 1.16
CA MET A 55 9.85 -21.62 1.92
C MET A 55 9.73 -21.20 3.38
N THR A 56 9.38 -19.93 3.62
CA THR A 56 9.12 -19.41 4.97
C THR A 56 7.98 -20.18 5.65
N ALA A 57 6.88 -20.47 4.95
CA ALA A 57 5.78 -21.28 5.50
C ALA A 57 6.22 -22.72 5.83
N SER A 58 7.02 -23.35 4.97
CA SER A 58 7.56 -24.69 5.21
C SER A 58 8.54 -24.73 6.39
N GLU A 59 9.31 -23.66 6.59
CA GLU A 59 10.24 -23.52 7.71
C GLU A 59 9.50 -23.25 9.03
N ILE A 60 8.47 -22.41 9.02
CA ILE A 60 7.61 -22.19 10.19
C ILE A 60 6.97 -23.51 10.64
N ALA A 61 6.52 -24.34 9.70
CA ALA A 61 5.90 -25.64 10.00
C ALA A 61 6.89 -26.67 10.57
N ARG A 62 8.18 -26.56 10.24
CA ARG A 62 9.22 -27.49 10.70
C ARG A 62 9.91 -27.06 11.99
N ASP A 63 10.24 -25.78 12.09
CA ASP A 63 10.89 -25.19 13.26
C ASP A 63 10.55 -23.70 13.39
N PRO A 64 9.52 -23.35 14.19
CA PRO A 64 9.11 -21.96 14.36
C PRO A 64 10.18 -21.12 15.08
N GLY A 65 11.05 -21.72 15.90
CA GLY A 65 12.10 -21.00 16.63
C GLY A 65 13.22 -20.50 15.72
N SER A 66 13.50 -21.24 14.64
CA SER A 66 14.51 -20.86 13.65
C SER A 66 14.19 -19.54 12.94
N VAL A 67 12.91 -19.26 12.72
CA VAL A 67 12.43 -18.07 11.99
C VAL A 67 12.65 -16.81 12.80
N ILE A 68 12.35 -16.85 14.11
CA ILE A 68 12.56 -15.72 15.02
C ILE A 68 14.06 -15.35 15.08
N ARG A 69 14.93 -16.36 15.15
CA ARG A 69 16.39 -16.15 15.15
C ARG A 69 16.90 -15.55 13.85
N ARG A 70 16.32 -15.93 12.70
CA ARG A 70 16.67 -15.31 11.41
C ARG A 70 16.18 -13.88 11.35
N LEU A 71 14.96 -13.62 11.79
CA LEU A 71 14.36 -12.29 11.81
C LEU A 71 15.17 -11.31 12.67
N SER A 72 15.60 -11.73 13.86
CA SER A 72 16.42 -10.88 14.73
C SER A 72 17.80 -10.58 14.12
N ALA A 73 18.38 -11.51 13.37
CA ALA A 73 19.65 -11.30 12.68
C ALA A 73 19.51 -10.37 11.45
N THR A 74 18.40 -10.43 10.73
CA THR A 74 18.18 -9.63 9.52
C THR A 74 17.59 -8.24 9.79
N LEU A 75 16.91 -8.04 10.92
CA LEU A 75 16.33 -6.76 11.32
C LEU A 75 17.34 -5.59 11.26
N PRO A 76 18.53 -5.65 11.91
CA PRO A 76 19.49 -4.55 11.83
C PRO A 76 20.00 -4.28 10.41
N SER A 77 20.20 -5.33 9.60
CA SER A 77 20.68 -5.20 8.22
C SER A 77 19.63 -4.57 7.30
N ALA A 78 18.35 -4.91 7.51
CA ALA A 78 17.24 -4.37 6.72
C ALA A 78 16.88 -2.91 7.06
N SER A 79 17.38 -2.37 8.18
CA SER A 79 17.05 -1.02 8.67
C SER A 79 17.26 0.08 7.62
N HIS A 80 18.40 0.06 6.92
CA HIS A 80 18.72 1.05 5.88
C HIS A 80 17.76 1.00 4.68
N PHE A 81 17.33 -0.20 4.28
CA PHE A 81 16.34 -0.37 3.23
C PHE A 81 14.99 0.20 3.66
N TYR A 82 14.54 -0.09 4.88
CA TYR A 82 13.26 0.39 5.40
C TYR A 82 13.25 1.88 5.70
N LEU A 83 14.38 2.47 6.09
CA LEU A 83 14.52 3.92 6.23
C LEU A 83 14.31 4.60 4.88
N SER A 84 14.99 4.11 3.83
CA SER A 84 14.80 4.62 2.46
C SER A 84 13.36 4.42 1.99
N TYR A 85 12.75 3.27 2.30
CA TYR A 85 11.35 2.97 2.00
C TYR A 85 10.38 3.95 2.67
N MET A 86 10.62 4.31 3.93
CA MET A 86 9.82 5.27 4.67
C MET A 86 9.90 6.64 4.02
N VAL A 87 11.11 7.16 3.74
CA VAL A 87 11.30 8.44 3.04
C VAL A 87 10.54 8.46 1.70
N LEU A 88 10.70 7.41 0.89
CA LEU A 88 9.93 7.22 -0.35
C LEU A 88 8.41 7.15 -0.12
N GLY A 89 7.97 6.67 1.04
CA GLY A 89 6.59 6.64 1.48
C GLY A 89 6.01 8.03 1.73
N TRP A 90 6.74 8.89 2.45
CA TRP A 90 6.35 10.29 2.67
C TRP A 90 6.22 11.05 1.36
N PHE A 91 7.17 10.88 0.44
CA PHE A 91 7.07 11.47 -0.90
C PHE A 91 5.83 10.99 -1.64
N THR A 92 5.45 9.71 -1.54
CA THR A 92 4.23 9.23 -2.20
C THR A 92 2.96 9.89 -1.68
N VAL A 93 2.85 10.19 -0.38
CA VAL A 93 1.70 10.91 0.17
C VAL A 93 1.63 12.35 -0.37
N ALA A 94 2.78 13.02 -0.51
CA ALA A 94 2.85 14.33 -1.14
C ALA A 94 2.43 14.28 -2.62
N PHE A 95 2.90 13.27 -3.37
CA PHE A 95 2.49 13.07 -4.76
C PHE A 95 0.99 12.75 -4.92
N GLU A 96 0.40 11.98 -4.01
CA GLU A 96 -1.04 11.72 -4.03
C GLU A 96 -1.87 12.97 -3.74
N SER A 97 -1.36 13.87 -2.89
CA SER A 97 -2.02 15.13 -2.56
C SER A 97 -2.10 16.09 -3.77
N LEU A 98 -1.16 15.98 -4.71
CA LEU A 98 -1.16 16.73 -5.98
C LEU A 98 -2.20 16.23 -6.98
N ARG A 99 -2.83 15.07 -6.75
CA ARG A 99 -3.85 14.45 -7.64
C ARG A 99 -3.43 14.46 -9.12
N LEU A 100 -2.19 14.05 -9.39
CA LEU A 100 -1.58 14.07 -10.73
C LEU A 100 -2.43 13.43 -11.82
N PHE A 101 -3.12 12.32 -11.53
CA PHE A 101 -3.98 11.65 -12.51
C PHE A 101 -5.19 12.50 -12.91
N ASN A 102 -5.82 13.20 -11.97
CA ASN A 102 -6.93 14.12 -12.28
C ASN A 102 -6.43 15.32 -13.08
N PHE A 103 -5.22 15.81 -12.77
CA PHE A 103 -4.60 16.90 -13.52
C PHE A 103 -4.27 16.51 -14.96
N ILE A 104 -3.67 15.33 -15.17
CA ILE A 104 -3.38 14.79 -16.51
C ILE A 104 -4.68 14.60 -17.30
N ARG A 105 -5.73 14.06 -16.65
CA ARG A 105 -7.05 13.87 -17.26
C ARG A 105 -7.66 15.22 -17.67
N PHE A 106 -7.57 16.24 -16.82
CA PHE A 106 -8.05 17.58 -17.12
C PHE A 106 -7.31 18.21 -18.32
N ILE A 107 -5.97 18.13 -18.35
CA ILE A 107 -5.17 18.61 -19.49
C ILE A 107 -5.60 17.89 -20.77
N TYR A 108 -5.76 16.56 -20.71
CA TYR A 108 -6.19 15.78 -21.86
C TYR A 108 -7.57 16.21 -22.37
N LEU A 109 -8.57 16.33 -21.48
CA LEU A 109 -9.93 16.73 -21.89
C LEU A 109 -9.98 18.17 -22.44
N HIS A 110 -9.22 19.09 -21.86
CA HIS A 110 -9.24 20.48 -22.27
C HIS A 110 -8.45 20.72 -23.56
N TYR A 111 -7.20 20.24 -23.63
CA TYR A 111 -6.32 20.52 -24.77
C TYR A 111 -6.50 19.56 -25.95
N VAL A 112 -6.85 18.29 -25.72
CA VAL A 112 -6.97 17.30 -26.81
C VAL A 112 -8.41 17.21 -27.32
N LEU A 113 -9.40 17.21 -26.42
CA LEU A 113 -10.82 17.14 -26.81
C LEU A 113 -11.45 18.53 -27.06
N GLY A 114 -10.75 19.63 -26.74
CA GLY A 114 -11.24 21.00 -26.96
C GLY A 114 -12.50 21.35 -26.15
N LEU A 115 -12.74 20.64 -25.05
CA LEU A 115 -13.87 20.89 -24.18
C LEU A 115 -13.67 22.19 -23.38
N ASP A 116 -14.77 22.91 -23.17
CA ASP A 116 -14.77 24.08 -22.29
C ASP A 116 -14.28 23.70 -20.90
N ALA A 117 -13.61 24.65 -20.23
CA ALA A 117 -12.97 24.41 -18.94
C ALA A 117 -13.97 23.93 -17.87
N ALA A 118 -15.23 24.41 -17.95
CA ALA A 118 -16.30 23.99 -17.06
C ALA A 118 -16.70 22.51 -17.27
N SER A 119 -16.89 22.09 -18.52
CA SER A 119 -17.26 20.70 -18.86
C SER A 119 -16.10 19.74 -18.58
N ALA A 120 -14.86 20.12 -18.93
CA ALA A 120 -13.69 19.29 -18.66
C ALA A 120 -13.50 19.03 -17.16
N LYS A 121 -13.81 20.02 -16.31
CA LYS A 121 -13.79 19.88 -14.85
C LYS A 121 -14.83 18.89 -14.34
N GLU A 122 -16.07 18.99 -14.80
CA GLU A 122 -17.17 18.08 -14.39
C GLU A 122 -16.85 16.61 -14.70
N TYR A 123 -16.28 16.32 -15.87
CA TYR A 123 -15.86 14.96 -16.23
C TYR A 123 -14.64 14.44 -15.43
N CYS A 124 -13.85 15.33 -14.81
CA CYS A 124 -12.67 14.97 -14.01
C CYS A 124 -12.98 14.82 -12.52
N GLU A 125 -14.04 15.46 -12.03
CA GLU A 125 -14.41 15.48 -10.61
C GLU A 125 -14.91 14.17 -10.00
N PRO A 126 -15.42 13.16 -10.74
CA PRO A 126 -15.53 11.82 -10.18
C PRO A 126 -14.12 11.18 -10.13
N GLU A 127 -13.45 11.38 -9.00
CA GLU A 127 -12.20 10.69 -8.66
C GLU A 127 -12.48 9.20 -8.45
N ASP A 128 -11.60 8.33 -8.94
CA ASP A 128 -11.75 6.90 -8.78
C ASP A 128 -11.58 6.51 -7.30
N THR A 129 -12.72 6.31 -6.64
CA THR A 129 -12.81 5.92 -5.23
C THR A 129 -12.27 4.52 -4.95
N ASP A 130 -11.98 3.70 -5.97
CA ASP A 130 -11.48 2.34 -5.76
C ASP A 130 -9.96 2.33 -5.53
N ALA A 131 -9.18 2.88 -6.46
CA ALA A 131 -7.72 2.93 -6.36
C ALA A 131 -7.22 3.94 -5.31
N TYR A 132 -7.83 5.13 -5.31
CA TYR A 132 -7.47 6.27 -4.45
C TYR A 132 -8.37 6.38 -3.21
N GLY A 133 -9.18 5.35 -2.97
CA GLY A 133 -10.07 5.26 -1.83
C GLY A 133 -9.35 5.26 -0.49
N VAL A 134 -10.11 5.57 0.56
CA VAL A 134 -9.65 5.54 1.95
C VAL A 134 -9.05 4.18 2.31
N GLY A 135 -9.58 3.08 1.76
CA GLY A 135 -9.09 1.73 2.08
C GLY A 135 -7.63 1.48 1.64
N SER A 136 -7.27 1.92 0.43
CA SER A 136 -5.91 1.77 -0.12
C SER A 136 -4.90 2.65 0.65
N ARG A 137 -5.24 3.93 0.83
CA ARG A 137 -4.40 4.92 1.53
C ARG A 137 -4.14 4.53 2.99
N MET A 138 -5.19 4.14 3.70
CA MET A 138 -5.08 3.76 5.11
C MET A 138 -4.31 2.45 5.28
N GLY A 139 -4.43 1.50 4.35
CA GLY A 139 -3.64 0.26 4.40
C GLY A 139 -2.13 0.50 4.25
N MET A 140 -1.75 1.42 3.37
CA MET A 140 -0.34 1.83 3.22
C MET A 140 0.17 2.60 4.45
N ALA A 141 -0.63 3.52 4.99
CA ALA A 141 -0.28 4.26 6.20
C ALA A 141 -0.11 3.33 7.42
N MET A 142 -0.97 2.33 7.56
CA MET A 142 -0.85 1.29 8.59
C MET A 142 0.43 0.48 8.43
N LEU A 143 0.84 0.13 7.20
CA LEU A 143 2.12 -0.53 6.97
C LEU A 143 3.30 0.35 7.40
N MET A 144 3.31 1.62 7.03
CA MET A 144 4.36 2.56 7.45
C MET A 144 4.44 2.63 8.97
N PHE A 145 3.30 2.74 9.65
CA PHE A 145 3.23 2.72 11.10
C PHE A 145 3.80 1.43 11.71
N SER A 146 3.45 0.26 11.15
CA SER A 146 4.02 -1.02 11.59
C SER A 146 5.53 -1.09 11.41
N ILE A 147 6.05 -0.59 10.28
CA ILE A 147 7.50 -0.51 10.02
C ILE A 147 8.16 0.38 11.09
N THR A 148 7.61 1.56 11.36
CA THR A 148 8.13 2.47 12.40
C THR A 148 8.18 1.79 13.76
N LEU A 149 7.11 1.10 14.17
CA LEU A 149 7.08 0.40 15.47
C LEU A 149 8.14 -0.70 15.58
N VAL A 150 8.33 -1.49 14.51
CA VAL A 150 9.31 -2.59 14.50
C VAL A 150 10.74 -2.05 14.55
N PHE A 151 11.03 -0.99 13.78
CA PHE A 151 12.38 -0.48 13.63
C PHE A 151 12.76 0.64 14.61
N SER A 152 11.81 1.20 15.35
CA SER A 152 12.07 2.24 16.36
C SER A 152 13.10 1.80 17.41
N GLN A 153 13.18 0.51 17.72
CA GLN A 153 14.15 -0.05 18.68
C GLN A 153 15.53 -0.28 18.08
N CYS A 154 15.62 -0.50 16.76
CA CYS A 154 16.88 -0.79 16.07
C CYS A 154 17.55 0.48 15.53
N THR A 155 16.77 1.48 15.13
CA THR A 155 17.28 2.72 14.55
C THR A 155 16.33 3.87 14.90
N PRO A 156 16.62 4.66 15.96
CA PRO A 156 15.71 5.72 16.41
C PRO A 156 15.51 6.82 15.36
N LEU A 157 16.42 6.94 14.39
CA LEU A 157 16.33 7.89 13.27
C LEU A 157 15.09 7.69 12.40
N ILE A 158 14.44 6.51 12.42
CA ILE A 158 13.21 6.26 11.65
C ILE A 158 12.01 7.03 12.23
N LEU A 159 12.11 7.48 13.48
CA LEU A 159 11.06 8.22 14.19
C LEU A 159 11.25 9.75 14.11
N ALA A 160 12.44 10.21 13.70
CA ALA A 160 12.80 11.61 13.53
C ALA A 160 12.39 12.14 12.14
#